data_AF-A0A358D902-F1
#
_entry.id   AF-A0A358D902-F1
#
_cell.length_a   1.000
_cell.length_b   1.000
_cell.length_c   1.000
_cell.angle_alpha   90.00
_cell.angle_beta   90.00
_cell.angle_gamma   90.00
#
_symmetry.space_group_name_H-M   'P 1'
#
loop_
_entity.id
_entity.type
_entity.pdbx_description
1 polymer ?
#
loop_
_entity_poly.entity_id
_entity_poly.type
_entity_poly.pdbx_seq_one_letter_code
_entity_poly.pdbx_strand_id
1 'polypeptide(L)'
;MPRLRRSRTTEPGLRRVRRGRGFAYLDESGAAITDEATRERISDLAIPPAWNDVWISPHPHGHIQATGVDDAGRRQYLYHQVWRERQDRVKFERMLDLAETLPGARRTVTLDLRSDGLGRSRVLATAFRMLDTGSLRVGSERYADVHGSYGLCTLLCAHASVHDGERVELRFPGKSGQPWES
;
A
#
# COMPACT_ATOMS: atom_id res chain seq x y z
N MET A 1 19.04 17.16 -11.56
CA MET A 1 17.72 16.67 -11.09
C MET A 1 17.01 17.79 -10.32
N PRO A 2 15.70 18.00 -10.52
CA PRO A 2 14.97 19.04 -9.79
C PRO A 2 14.95 18.75 -8.27
N ARG A 3 15.04 19.80 -7.46
CA ARG A 3 14.92 19.71 -6.01
C ARG A 3 13.43 19.57 -5.66
N LEU A 4 13.04 18.40 -5.16
CA LEU A 4 11.66 18.12 -4.78
C LEU A 4 11.28 18.81 -3.46
N ARG A 5 10.03 19.27 -3.37
CA ARG A 5 9.41 19.85 -2.17
C ARG A 5 8.52 18.81 -1.50
N ARG A 6 8.56 18.73 -0.16
CA ARG A 6 7.54 17.98 0.58
C ARG A 6 6.20 18.72 0.49
N SER A 7 5.19 17.99 0.04
CA SER A 7 3.80 18.41 -0.09
C SER A 7 3.06 18.03 1.18
N ARG A 8 2.17 18.89 1.67
CA ARG A 8 1.23 18.55 2.72
C ARG A 8 -0.16 18.58 2.11
N THR A 9 -0.79 17.43 2.00
CA THR A 9 -2.09 17.27 1.32
C THR A 9 -3.27 17.75 2.16
N THR A 10 -2.98 18.28 3.35
CA THR A 10 -3.90 18.96 4.26
C THR A 10 -3.80 20.48 4.16
N GLU A 11 -2.76 21.01 3.50
CA GLU A 11 -2.61 22.44 3.23
C GLU A 11 -3.45 22.83 2.00
N PRO A 12 -3.77 24.13 1.84
CA PRO A 12 -4.40 24.64 0.63
C PRO A 12 -3.68 24.16 -0.64
N GLY A 13 -4.46 23.92 -1.68
CA GLY A 13 -3.98 23.53 -2.99
C GLY A 13 -5.08 23.68 -4.03
N LEU A 14 -4.76 23.28 -5.27
CA LEU A 14 -5.72 23.39 -6.37
C LEU A 14 -6.76 22.28 -6.24
N ARG A 15 -8.00 22.57 -6.62
CA ARG A 15 -9.12 21.64 -6.52
C ARG A 15 -9.67 21.33 -7.90
N ARG A 16 -10.03 20.08 -8.14
CA ARG A 16 -10.78 19.70 -9.34
C ARG A 16 -12.26 19.59 -9.00
N VAL A 17 -13.10 20.28 -9.76
CA VAL A 17 -14.56 20.24 -9.62
C VAL A 17 -15.20 19.81 -10.93
N ARG A 18 -16.31 19.07 -10.86
CA ARG A 18 -17.06 18.66 -12.04
C ARG A 18 -17.82 19.84 -12.63
N ARG A 19 -17.72 20.06 -13.94
CA ARG A 19 -18.45 21.10 -14.68
C ARG A 19 -18.95 20.54 -16.01
N GLY A 20 -20.26 20.36 -16.12
CA GLY A 20 -20.89 19.78 -17.31
C GLY A 20 -20.32 18.40 -17.65
N ARG A 21 -19.78 18.25 -18.87
CA ARG A 21 -19.15 17.02 -19.36
C ARG A 21 -17.67 16.86 -18.97
N GLY A 22 -17.08 17.86 -18.30
CA GLY A 22 -15.66 17.86 -17.97
C GLY A 22 -15.37 18.34 -16.55
N PHE A 23 -14.17 18.89 -16.37
CA PHE A 23 -13.67 19.39 -15.10
C PHE A 23 -13.25 20.85 -15.21
N ALA A 24 -13.41 21.58 -14.12
CA ALA A 24 -12.76 22.87 -13.90
C ALA A 24 -11.78 22.74 -12.73
N TYR A 25 -10.74 23.58 -12.75
CA TYR A 25 -9.75 23.65 -11.70
C TYR A 25 -9.87 24.98 -10.97
N LEU A 26 -9.89 24.91 -9.65
CA LEU A 26 -10.02 26.07 -8.78
C LEU A 26 -8.76 26.23 -7.95
N ASP A 27 -8.36 27.47 -7.71
CA ASP A 27 -7.29 27.78 -6.77
C ASP A 27 -7.77 27.69 -5.31
N GLU A 28 -6.88 28.10 -4.40
CA GLU A 28 -7.10 28.10 -2.96
C GLU A 28 -8.22 29.07 -2.53
N SER A 29 -8.42 30.16 -3.28
CA SER A 29 -9.50 31.13 -3.06
C SER A 29 -10.84 30.68 -3.64
N GLY A 30 -10.82 29.66 -4.52
CA GLY A 30 -11.98 29.19 -5.26
C GLY A 30 -12.16 29.86 -6.64
N ALA A 31 -11.21 30.70 -7.05
CA ALA A 31 -11.22 31.27 -8.40
C ALA A 31 -10.82 30.22 -9.44
N ALA A 32 -11.37 30.36 -10.64
CA ALA A 32 -11.08 29.44 -11.74
C ALA A 32 -9.65 29.65 -12.24
N ILE A 33 -8.92 28.55 -12.39
CA ILE A 33 -7.56 28.56 -12.96
C ILE A 33 -7.68 28.65 -14.48
N THR A 34 -7.27 29.79 -15.03
CA THR A 34 -7.24 30.06 -16.47
C THR A 34 -5.82 30.03 -17.04
N ASP A 35 -4.80 29.98 -16.19
CA ASP A 35 -3.40 29.88 -16.60
C ASP A 35 -3.14 28.58 -17.37
N GLU A 36 -2.70 28.71 -18.63
CA GLU A 36 -2.56 27.59 -19.55
C GLU A 36 -1.48 26.60 -19.09
N ALA A 37 -0.33 27.12 -18.62
CA ALA A 37 0.77 26.29 -18.13
C ALA A 37 0.35 25.42 -16.93
N THR A 38 -0.45 25.98 -16.02
CA THR A 38 -1.00 25.22 -14.89
C THR A 38 -2.00 24.16 -15.36
N ARG A 39 -2.84 24.47 -16.35
CA ARG A 39 -3.83 23.52 -16.88
C ARG A 39 -3.18 22.36 -17.63
N GLU A 40 -2.18 22.65 -18.46
CA GLU A 40 -1.38 21.66 -19.17
C GLU A 40 -0.72 20.70 -18.18
N ARG A 41 -0.04 21.25 -17.16
CA ARG A 41 0.56 20.46 -16.08
C ARG A 41 -0.45 19.54 -15.40
N ILE A 42 -1.65 20.04 -15.09
CA ILE A 42 -2.69 19.21 -14.45
C ILE A 42 -3.17 18.10 -15.39
N SER A 43 -3.29 18.38 -16.68
CA SER A 43 -3.64 17.39 -17.70
C SER A 43 -2.60 16.27 -17.76
N ASP A 44 -1.31 16.61 -17.73
CA ASP A 44 -0.20 15.64 -17.75
C ASP A 44 -0.16 14.71 -16.54
N LEU A 45 -0.76 15.12 -15.42
CA LEU A 45 -0.90 14.24 -14.25
C LEU A 45 -1.84 13.06 -14.51
N ALA A 46 -2.67 13.12 -15.55
CA ALA A 46 -3.64 12.09 -15.92
C ALA A 46 -4.48 11.62 -14.72
N ILE A 47 -5.01 12.58 -13.94
CA ILE A 47 -5.78 12.30 -12.73
C ILE A 47 -7.05 11.53 -13.12
N PRO A 48 -7.26 10.28 -12.64
CA PRO A 48 -8.40 9.47 -13.06
C PRO A 48 -9.74 10.20 -12.89
N PRO A 49 -10.64 10.16 -13.88
CA PRO A 49 -11.89 10.92 -13.85
C PRO A 49 -12.86 10.45 -12.75
N ALA A 50 -12.74 9.19 -12.31
CA ALA A 50 -13.53 8.63 -11.22
C ALA A 50 -13.14 9.16 -9.83
N TRP A 51 -11.99 9.84 -9.69
CA TRP A 51 -11.59 10.37 -8.39
C TRP A 51 -12.44 11.56 -7.96
N ASN A 52 -12.99 11.46 -6.75
CA ASN A 52 -13.66 12.53 -6.02
C ASN A 52 -12.69 13.24 -5.06
N ASP A 53 -13.11 14.36 -4.48
CA ASP A 53 -12.33 15.14 -3.49
C ASP A 53 -10.87 15.37 -3.88
N VAL A 54 -10.67 15.77 -5.14
CA VAL A 54 -9.34 15.87 -5.73
C VAL A 54 -8.63 17.14 -5.28
N TRP A 55 -7.50 16.94 -4.62
CA TRP A 55 -6.49 17.95 -4.28
C TRP A 55 -5.30 17.82 -5.22
N ILE A 56 -4.77 18.94 -5.70
CA ILE A 56 -3.63 18.99 -6.61
C ILE A 56 -2.61 19.98 -6.05
N SER A 57 -1.34 19.59 -6.09
CA SER A 57 -0.24 20.42 -5.61
C SER A 57 -0.17 21.73 -6.42
N PRO A 58 -0.08 22.89 -5.73
CA PRO A 58 0.17 24.17 -6.40
C PRO A 58 1.61 24.24 -6.95
N HIS A 59 2.52 23.41 -6.43
CA HIS A 59 3.91 23.40 -6.85
C HIS A 59 4.20 22.23 -7.81
N PRO A 60 4.80 22.48 -8.99
CA PRO A 60 5.20 21.44 -9.94
C PRO A 60 6.20 20.43 -9.36
N HIS A 61 7.03 20.83 -8.40
CA HIS A 61 8.04 19.95 -7.78
C HIS A 61 7.59 19.35 -6.44
N GLY A 62 6.30 19.39 -6.11
CA GLY A 62 5.76 18.68 -4.95
C GLY A 62 5.91 17.17 -5.09
N HIS A 63 6.42 16.48 -4.07
CA HIS A 63 6.60 15.02 -4.15
C HIS A 63 5.27 14.25 -4.32
N ILE A 64 4.18 14.78 -3.74
CA ILE A 64 2.80 14.41 -4.07
C ILE A 64 2.27 15.48 -5.01
N GLN A 65 1.80 15.06 -6.17
CA GLN A 65 1.24 15.91 -7.22
C GLN A 65 -0.28 16.02 -7.11
N ALA A 66 -0.97 14.94 -6.75
CA ALA A 66 -2.41 14.97 -6.51
C ALA A 66 -2.84 13.89 -5.53
N THR A 67 -3.97 14.11 -4.88
CA THR A 67 -4.71 13.07 -4.15
C THR A 67 -6.18 13.12 -4.54
N GLY A 68 -6.88 12.01 -4.41
CA GLY A 68 -8.34 11.94 -4.57
C GLY A 68 -8.90 10.72 -3.87
N VAL A 69 -10.21 10.56 -3.88
CA VAL A 69 -10.92 9.42 -3.33
C VAL A 69 -11.48 8.61 -4.50
N ASP A 70 -11.13 7.32 -4.59
CA ASP A 70 -11.66 6.44 -5.63
C ASP A 70 -13.10 5.98 -5.35
N ASP A 71 -13.71 5.26 -6.30
CA ASP A 71 -15.10 4.75 -6.18
C ASP A 71 -15.29 3.79 -5.01
N ALA A 72 -14.20 3.21 -4.48
CA ALA A 72 -14.22 2.35 -3.31
C ALA A 72 -14.00 3.14 -1.99
N GLY A 73 -14.03 4.48 -2.04
CA GLY A 73 -13.86 5.35 -0.88
C GLY A 73 -12.41 5.43 -0.37
N ARG A 74 -11.43 4.98 -1.14
CA ARG A 74 -10.02 4.94 -0.72
C ARG A 74 -9.29 6.18 -1.20
N ARG A 75 -8.49 6.78 -0.31
CA ARG A 75 -7.60 7.88 -0.69
C ARG A 75 -6.45 7.37 -1.55
N GLN A 76 -6.34 7.91 -2.75
CA GLN A 76 -5.32 7.63 -3.75
C GLN A 76 -4.34 8.80 -3.89
N TYR A 77 -3.13 8.50 -4.36
CA TYR A 77 -2.02 9.44 -4.47
C TYR A 77 -1.34 9.35 -5.83
N LEU A 78 -1.07 10.50 -6.44
CA LEU A 78 -0.14 10.66 -7.56
C LEU A 78 1.13 11.33 -7.04
N TYR A 79 2.27 10.70 -7.30
CA TYR A 79 3.58 11.19 -6.88
C TYR A 79 4.36 11.70 -8.08
N HIS A 80 5.24 12.66 -7.83
CA HIS A 80 6.21 13.10 -8.83
C HIS A 80 7.10 11.93 -9.25
N GLN A 81 7.42 11.81 -10.55
CA GLN A 81 8.22 10.69 -11.08
C GLN A 81 9.57 10.53 -10.37
N VAL A 82 10.37 11.61 -10.28
CA VAL A 82 11.64 11.62 -9.53
C VAL A 82 11.48 11.19 -8.06
N TRP A 83 10.33 11.44 -7.42
CA TRP A 83 10.08 10.94 -6.06
C TRP A 83 9.92 9.43 -6.07
N ARG A 84 9.10 8.89 -6.98
CA ARG A 84 8.89 7.45 -7.13
C ARG A 84 10.21 6.73 -7.37
N GLU A 85 10.99 7.17 -8.35
CA GLU A 85 12.30 6.59 -8.68
C GLU A 85 13.25 6.57 -7.48
N ARG A 86 13.29 7.66 -6.69
CA ARG A 86 14.10 7.72 -5.46
C ARG A 86 13.59 6.75 -4.39
N GLN A 87 12.29 6.67 -4.17
CA GLN A 87 11.71 5.75 -3.18
C GLN A 87 11.88 4.29 -3.59
N ASP A 88 11.77 4.00 -4.88
CA ASP A 88 12.00 2.66 -5.41
C ASP A 88 13.44 2.23 -5.17
N ARG A 89 14.44 3.10 -5.42
CA ARG A 89 15.84 2.80 -5.10
C ARG A 89 16.06 2.56 -3.60
N VAL A 90 15.52 3.42 -2.74
CA VAL A 90 15.61 3.23 -1.27
C VAL A 90 14.96 1.92 -0.85
N LYS A 91 13.86 1.51 -1.49
CA LYS A 91 13.23 0.22 -1.26
C LYS A 91 14.17 -0.92 -1.64
N PHE A 92 14.85 -0.85 -2.79
CA PHE A 92 15.83 -1.87 -3.18
C PHE A 92 17.02 -1.96 -2.23
N GLU A 93 17.56 -0.83 -1.79
CA GLU A 93 18.65 -0.80 -0.80
C GLU A 93 18.23 -1.46 0.52
N ARG A 94 17.04 -1.12 1.05
CA ARG A 94 16.49 -1.76 2.25
C ARG A 94 16.25 -3.27 2.11
N MET A 95 16.03 -3.78 0.90
CA MET A 95 15.90 -5.21 0.68
C MET A 95 17.24 -5.93 0.87
N LEU A 96 18.37 -5.28 0.59
CA LEU A 96 19.70 -5.82 0.86
C LEU A 96 19.95 -5.88 2.37
N ASP A 97 19.66 -4.79 3.10
CA ASP A 97 19.73 -4.76 4.56
C ASP A 97 18.88 -5.88 5.19
N LEU A 98 17.65 -6.06 4.67
CA LEU A 98 16.79 -7.16 5.11
C LEU A 98 17.44 -8.53 4.84
N ALA A 99 17.96 -8.74 3.63
CA ALA A 99 18.58 -10.01 3.24
C ALA A 99 19.76 -10.39 4.15
N GLU A 100 20.56 -9.42 4.57
CA GLU A 100 21.67 -9.63 5.51
C GLU A 100 21.18 -10.07 6.91
N THR A 101 20.02 -9.59 7.35
CA THR A 101 19.44 -9.95 8.66
C THR A 101 18.71 -11.30 8.67
N LEU A 102 18.26 -11.78 7.51
CA LEU A 102 17.42 -12.99 7.41
C LEU A 102 18.07 -14.26 7.99
N PRO A 103 19.36 -14.56 7.78
CA PRO A 103 19.98 -15.75 8.38
C PRO A 103 19.90 -15.77 9.92
N GLY A 104 20.16 -14.62 10.56
CA GLY A 104 20.05 -14.47 12.00
C GLY A 104 18.62 -14.63 12.50
N ALA A 105 17.66 -13.97 11.84
CA ALA A 105 16.24 -14.09 12.16
C ALA A 105 15.73 -15.53 12.02
N ARG A 106 16.08 -16.22 10.92
CA ARG A 106 15.71 -17.62 10.68
C ARG A 106 16.26 -18.57 11.74
N ARG A 107 17.47 -18.30 12.27
CA ARG A 107 18.06 -19.05 13.38
C ARG A 107 17.22 -18.91 14.65
N THR A 108 16.89 -17.67 15.04
CA THR A 108 16.03 -17.40 16.20
C THR A 108 14.66 -18.06 16.06
N VAL A 109 14.02 -17.92 14.91
CA VAL A 109 12.73 -18.54 14.61
C VAL A 109 12.78 -20.07 14.76
N THR A 110 13.87 -20.69 14.33
CA THR A 110 14.05 -22.15 14.48
C THR A 110 14.14 -22.58 15.94
N LEU A 111 14.79 -21.78 16.79
CA LEU A 111 14.87 -22.03 18.23
C LEU A 111 13.50 -21.85 18.89
N ASP A 112 12.81 -20.74 18.58
CA ASP A 112 11.50 -20.45 19.16
C ASP A 112 10.44 -21.49 18.78
N LEU A 113 10.48 -22.00 17.55
CA LEU A 113 9.57 -23.07 17.10
C LEU A 113 9.75 -24.39 17.86
N ARG A 114 10.95 -24.64 18.40
CA ARG A 114 11.29 -25.82 19.21
C ARG A 114 10.99 -25.65 20.71
N SER A 115 10.55 -24.47 21.13
CA SER A 115 10.18 -24.22 22.53
C SER A 115 8.89 -24.95 22.91
N ASP A 116 8.75 -25.25 24.20
CA ASP A 116 7.58 -25.93 24.75
C ASP A 116 6.36 -25.01 24.83
N GLY A 117 5.16 -25.61 24.72
CA GLY A 117 3.89 -24.89 24.82
C GLY A 117 3.62 -23.92 23.66
N LEU A 118 2.60 -23.07 23.83
CA LEU A 118 2.14 -22.07 22.85
C LEU A 118 2.43 -20.63 23.33
N GLY A 119 3.67 -20.38 23.74
CA GLY A 119 4.12 -19.05 24.16
C GLY A 119 4.14 -18.04 23.01
N ARG A 120 4.12 -16.75 23.36
CA ARG A 120 4.16 -15.64 22.39
C ARG A 120 5.27 -15.77 21.36
N SER A 121 6.50 -16.12 21.79
CA SER A 121 7.64 -16.27 20.89
C SER A 121 7.42 -17.36 19.85
N ARG A 122 6.88 -18.53 20.26
CA ARG A 122 6.58 -19.64 19.34
C ARG A 122 5.54 -19.24 18.31
N VAL A 123 4.45 -18.57 18.72
CA VAL A 123 3.40 -18.09 17.81
C VAL A 123 3.94 -17.09 16.80
N LEU A 124 4.76 -16.13 17.24
CA LEU A 124 5.40 -15.16 16.36
C LEU A 124 6.41 -15.82 15.41
N ALA A 125 7.14 -16.83 15.88
CA ALA A 125 8.06 -17.60 15.06
C ALA A 125 7.33 -18.42 13.99
N THR A 126 6.17 -19.01 14.32
CA THR A 126 5.27 -19.66 13.34
C THR A 126 4.81 -18.65 12.29
N ALA A 127 4.33 -17.49 12.71
CA ALA A 127 3.91 -16.43 11.80
C ALA A 127 5.07 -15.98 10.87
N PHE A 128 6.25 -15.74 11.43
CA PHE A 128 7.43 -15.41 10.64
C PHE A 128 7.78 -16.52 9.65
N ARG A 129 7.81 -17.78 10.08
CA ARG A 129 8.14 -18.92 9.20
C ARG A 129 7.19 -19.00 8.03
N MET A 130 5.88 -18.83 8.27
CA MET A 130 4.86 -18.82 7.23
C MET A 130 5.07 -17.66 6.24
N LEU A 131 5.39 -16.45 6.71
CA LEU A 131 5.74 -15.32 5.83
C LEU A 131 6.97 -15.62 4.97
N ASP A 132 8.01 -16.17 5.59
CA ASP A 132 9.31 -16.45 4.97
C ASP A 132 9.22 -17.54 3.89
N THR A 133 8.36 -18.56 4.09
CA THR A 133 8.21 -19.66 3.13
C THR A 133 7.06 -19.46 2.14
N GLY A 134 5.92 -18.95 2.59
CA GLY A 134 4.71 -18.84 1.78
C GLY A 134 4.48 -17.46 1.18
N SER A 135 5.29 -16.45 1.51
CA SER A 135 5.12 -15.06 1.05
C SER A 135 3.69 -14.51 1.28
N LEU A 136 3.05 -14.95 2.36
CA LEU A 136 1.69 -14.51 2.69
C LEU A 136 1.68 -13.00 2.94
N ARG A 137 0.54 -12.37 2.65
CA ARG A 137 0.29 -11.03 3.18
C ARG A 137 0.01 -11.16 4.67
N VAL A 138 0.50 -10.20 5.45
CA VAL A 138 0.27 -10.15 6.91
C VAL A 138 -1.22 -10.19 7.25
N GLY A 139 -2.07 -9.49 6.48
CA GLY A 139 -3.52 -9.40 6.74
C GLY A 139 -3.86 -8.34 7.79
N SER A 140 -5.14 -8.01 7.89
CA SER A 140 -5.69 -7.06 8.86
C SER A 140 -7.13 -7.45 9.15
N GLU A 141 -7.50 -7.51 10.43
CA GLU A 141 -8.87 -7.86 10.88
C GLU A 141 -9.91 -6.97 10.20
N ARG A 142 -9.70 -5.65 10.24
CA ARG A 142 -10.59 -4.67 9.57
C ARG A 142 -10.79 -4.98 8.08
N TYR A 143 -9.77 -5.49 7.38
CA TYR A 143 -9.88 -5.83 5.97
C TYR A 143 -10.60 -7.18 5.76
N ALA A 144 -10.38 -8.14 6.65
CA ALA A 144 -11.04 -9.44 6.62
C ALA A 144 -12.54 -9.31 6.83
N ASP A 145 -12.97 -8.51 7.82
CA ASP A 145 -14.39 -8.31 8.15
C ASP A 145 -15.17 -7.64 7.01
N VAL A 146 -14.55 -6.67 6.33
CA VAL A 146 -15.21 -5.88 5.29
C VAL A 146 -15.19 -6.57 3.93
N HIS A 147 -14.10 -7.27 3.59
CA HIS A 147 -13.88 -7.79 2.23
C HIS A 147 -13.87 -9.32 2.15
N GLY A 148 -14.02 -10.04 3.27
CA GLY A 148 -13.94 -11.50 3.30
C GLY A 148 -12.59 -12.06 2.82
N SER A 149 -11.53 -11.25 2.90
CA SER A 149 -10.18 -11.60 2.42
C SER A 149 -9.23 -11.77 3.60
N TYR A 150 -8.51 -12.88 3.66
CA TYR A 150 -7.64 -13.24 4.78
C TYR A 150 -6.16 -13.08 4.44
N GLY A 151 -5.36 -12.97 5.50
CA GLY A 151 -3.90 -13.03 5.47
C GLY A 151 -3.40 -13.76 6.71
N LEU A 152 -2.09 -13.81 6.89
CA LEU A 152 -1.44 -14.59 7.95
C LEU A 152 -2.08 -14.40 9.33
N CYS A 153 -2.29 -13.16 9.75
CA CYS A 153 -2.79 -12.82 11.08
C CYS A 153 -4.32 -12.95 11.20
N THR A 154 -5.02 -13.31 10.13
CA THR A 154 -6.48 -13.51 10.11
C THR A 154 -6.87 -14.91 9.63
N LEU A 155 -5.92 -15.84 9.53
CA LEU A 155 -6.23 -17.22 9.17
C LEU A 155 -7.16 -17.87 10.21
N LEU A 156 -8.08 -18.69 9.73
CA LEU A 156 -8.97 -19.51 10.54
C LEU A 156 -8.49 -20.96 10.48
N CYS A 157 -8.84 -21.79 11.46
CA CYS A 157 -8.54 -23.22 11.43
C CYS A 157 -9.10 -23.90 10.17
N ALA A 158 -10.26 -23.45 9.67
CA ALA A 158 -10.85 -23.94 8.43
C ALA A 158 -10.01 -23.68 7.16
N HIS A 159 -9.02 -22.77 7.23
CA HIS A 159 -8.12 -22.47 6.12
C HIS A 159 -6.88 -23.38 6.08
N ALA A 160 -6.68 -24.24 7.08
CA ALA A 160 -5.51 -25.08 7.21
C ALA A 160 -5.89 -26.56 7.24
N SER A 161 -5.18 -27.37 6.47
CA SER A 161 -5.25 -28.84 6.52
C SER A 161 -3.87 -29.40 6.83
N VAL A 162 -3.80 -30.38 7.73
CA VAL A 162 -2.54 -31.06 8.08
C VAL A 162 -2.58 -32.46 7.49
N HIS A 163 -1.63 -32.74 6.61
CA HIS A 163 -1.47 -34.01 5.92
C HIS A 163 -0.27 -34.76 6.48
N ASP A 164 -0.48 -36.04 6.80
CA ASP A 164 0.57 -36.97 7.26
C ASP A 164 1.40 -36.48 8.47
N GLY A 165 0.88 -35.51 9.22
CA GLY A 165 1.57 -34.89 10.37
C GLY A 165 2.75 -33.96 10.01
N GLU A 166 3.10 -33.83 8.73
CA GLU A 166 4.31 -33.13 8.30
C GLU A 166 4.02 -31.95 7.35
N ARG A 167 2.92 -32.00 6.60
CA ARG A 167 2.58 -30.98 5.61
C ARG A 167 1.38 -30.17 6.07
N VAL A 168 1.53 -28.86 6.11
CA VAL A 168 0.42 -27.92 6.31
C VAL A 168 0.07 -27.32 4.95
N GLU A 169 -1.14 -27.61 4.47
CA GLU A 169 -1.74 -26.97 3.31
C GLU A 169 -2.62 -25.81 3.78
N LEU A 170 -2.54 -24.68 3.09
CA LEU A 170 -3.32 -23.50 3.38
C LEU A 170 -4.17 -23.13 2.16
N ARG A 171 -5.48 -22.94 2.35
CA ARG A 171 -6.41 -22.51 1.30
C ARG A 171 -7.40 -21.49 1.85
N PHE A 172 -7.44 -20.29 1.27
CA PHE A 172 -8.32 -19.20 1.70
C PHE A 172 -8.53 -18.13 0.63
N PRO A 173 -9.60 -17.31 0.71
CA PRO A 173 -9.74 -16.14 -0.13
C PRO A 173 -8.76 -15.05 0.31
N GLY A 174 -7.76 -14.75 -0.52
CA GLY A 174 -6.77 -13.70 -0.31
C GLY A 174 -7.24 -12.34 -0.82
N LYS A 175 -6.30 -11.39 -0.87
CA LYS A 175 -6.56 -10.00 -1.31
C LYS A 175 -7.31 -9.94 -2.64
N SER A 176 -8.36 -9.11 -2.70
CA SER A 176 -9.25 -8.96 -3.85
C SER A 176 -10.04 -10.23 -4.21
N GLY A 177 -10.32 -11.08 -3.21
CA GLY A 177 -11.06 -12.34 -3.39
C GLY A 177 -10.32 -13.41 -4.19
N GLN A 178 -9.03 -13.20 -4.48
CA GLN A 178 -8.23 -14.16 -5.23
C GLN A 178 -7.96 -15.40 -4.36
N PRO A 179 -8.18 -16.63 -4.86
CA PRO A 179 -7.84 -17.82 -4.11
C PRO A 179 -6.33 -17.82 -3.83
N TRP A 180 -5.97 -18.15 -2.60
CA TRP A 180 -4.60 -18.36 -2.19
C TRP A 180 -4.46 -19.83 -1.77
N GLU A 181 -3.43 -20.49 -2.32
CA GLU A 181 -3.10 -21.89 -2.06
C GLU A 181 -1.57 -22.01 -1.90
N SER A 182 -1.12 -22.84 -0.95
CA SER A 182 0.31 -23.04 -0.60
C SER A 182 1.03 -24.03 -1.50
#